data_AF-A0A1H8M9X0-F1
#
_entry.id   AF-A0A1H8M9X0-F1
#
_cell.length_a   1.000
_cell.length_b   1.000
_cell.length_c   1.000
_cell.angle_alpha   90.00
_cell.angle_beta   90.00
_cell.angle_gamma   90.00
#
_symmetry.space_group_name_H-M   'P 1'
#
loop_
_entity.id
_entity.type
_entity.pdbx_description
1 polymer ?
#
loop_
_entity_poly.entity_id
_entity_poly.type
_entity_poly.pdbx_seq_one_letter_code
_entity_poly.pdbx_strand_id
1 'polypeptide(L)'
;MTTQGGESPPPQLKGQPLSAITARLGPADSQEQIDGRTAYVWNVQTRAPATPVPSTRVSYPTGRPNTIETLSYPDPPRQESCTLRAFVDGAGNVTSTDWQGSNAGCYDAQQRLAGRG
;
A
#
# COMPACT_ATOMS: atom_id res chain seq x y z
N MET A 1 -27.40 1.91 6.56
CA MET A 1 -26.71 1.73 5.26
C MET A 1 -25.46 2.58 5.29
N THR A 2 -24.31 1.99 5.61
CA THR A 2 -23.03 2.69 5.65
C THR A 2 -22.49 2.83 4.24
N THR A 3 -22.33 4.06 3.80
CA THR A 3 -21.70 4.46 2.54
C THR A 3 -20.27 3.94 2.50
N GLN A 4 -19.99 3.06 1.53
CA GLN A 4 -18.64 2.67 1.13
C GLN A 4 -17.90 3.94 0.68
N GLY A 5 -16.96 4.40 1.51
CA GLY A 5 -16.02 5.46 1.13
C GLY A 5 -15.27 5.04 -0.13
N GLY A 6 -15.26 5.92 -1.13
CA GLY A 6 -14.88 5.63 -2.50
C GLY A 6 -13.55 4.89 -2.62
N GLU A 7 -13.65 3.61 -2.98
CA GLU A 7 -12.57 2.83 -3.54
C GLU A 7 -12.20 3.48 -4.88
N SER A 8 -11.09 4.23 -4.92
CA SER A 8 -10.56 4.70 -6.20
C SER A 8 -10.30 3.45 -7.05
N PRO A 9 -10.88 3.34 -8.26
CA PRO A 9 -10.59 2.20 -9.11
C PRO A 9 -9.08 2.15 -9.37
N PRO A 10 -8.47 0.95 -9.43
CA PRO A 10 -7.06 0.83 -9.74
C PRO A 10 -6.75 1.66 -11.00
N PRO A 11 -5.60 2.37 -11.04
CA PRO A 11 -5.23 3.16 -12.20
C PRO A 11 -5.26 2.27 -13.44
N GLN A 12 -5.75 2.83 -14.55
CA GLN A 12 -5.90 2.07 -15.79
C GLN A 12 -4.51 1.90 -16.43
N LEU A 13 -3.83 0.81 -16.06
CA LEU A 13 -2.47 0.50 -16.51
C LEU A 13 -2.45 -0.22 -17.86
N LYS A 14 -3.57 -0.82 -18.28
CA LYS A 14 -3.67 -1.53 -19.56
C LYS A 14 -3.41 -0.57 -20.73
N GLY A 15 -2.57 -1.00 -21.65
CA GLY A 15 -2.14 -0.23 -22.82
C GLY A 15 -1.01 0.74 -22.54
N GLN A 16 -0.58 0.92 -21.29
CA GLN A 16 0.60 1.73 -20.98
C GLN A 16 1.88 0.94 -21.21
N PRO A 17 2.99 1.60 -21.58
CA PRO A 17 4.28 0.95 -21.66
C PRO A 17 4.75 0.57 -20.24
N LEU A 18 5.45 -0.55 -20.12
CA LEU A 18 6.06 -0.99 -18.85
C LEU A 18 6.91 0.10 -18.20
N SER A 19 7.59 0.92 -19.02
CA SER A 19 8.40 2.05 -18.56
C SER A 19 7.61 3.09 -17.75
N ALA A 20 6.31 3.25 -17.99
CA ALA A 20 5.47 4.15 -17.21
C ALA A 20 5.27 3.65 -15.77
N ILE A 21 5.15 2.33 -15.58
CA ILE A 21 5.10 1.70 -14.25
C ILE A 21 6.46 1.84 -13.58
N THR A 22 7.54 1.49 -14.30
CA THR A 22 8.91 1.58 -13.77
C THR A 22 9.29 3.00 -13.35
N ALA A 23 8.83 4.02 -14.08
CA ALA A 23 9.07 5.42 -13.71
C ALA A 23 8.39 5.84 -12.39
N ARG A 24 7.34 5.14 -11.97
CA ARG A 24 6.56 5.46 -10.76
C ARG A 24 6.92 4.59 -9.56
N LEU A 25 7.15 3.30 -9.79
CA LEU A 25 7.43 2.33 -8.73
C LEU A 25 8.91 1.93 -8.63
N GLY A 26 9.72 2.32 -9.60
CA GLY A 26 11.09 1.80 -9.75
C GLY A 26 11.12 0.49 -10.54
N PRO A 27 12.32 -0.12 -10.68
CA PRO A 27 12.46 -1.40 -11.37
C PRO A 27 11.61 -2.48 -10.71
N ALA A 28 11.15 -3.45 -11.51
CA ALA A 28 10.49 -4.63 -11.00
C ALA A 28 11.47 -5.45 -10.13
N ASP A 29 10.95 -6.10 -9.09
CA ASP A 29 11.72 -7.01 -8.23
C ASP A 29 12.08 -8.29 -8.98
N SER A 30 11.16 -8.77 -9.82
CA SER A 30 11.36 -9.97 -10.63
C SER A 30 10.61 -9.91 -11.96
N GLN A 31 11.05 -10.74 -12.89
CA GLN A 31 10.37 -11.06 -14.13
C GLN A 31 10.06 -12.56 -14.13
N GLU A 32 8.80 -12.91 -14.40
CA GLU A 32 8.28 -14.27 -14.35
C GLU A 32 7.56 -14.63 -15.65
N GLN A 33 7.48 -15.93 -15.96
CA GLN A 33 6.65 -16.46 -17.05
C GLN A 33 5.44 -17.17 -16.43
N ILE A 34 4.24 -16.64 -16.66
CA ILE A 34 2.99 -17.15 -16.08
C ILE A 34 2.03 -17.39 -17.25
N ASP A 35 1.58 -18.63 -17.41
CA ASP A 35 0.72 -19.07 -18.53
C ASP A 35 1.27 -18.68 -19.92
N GLY A 36 2.60 -18.75 -20.08
CA GLY A 36 3.28 -18.37 -21.33
C GLY A 36 3.31 -16.86 -21.60
N ARG A 37 2.97 -16.02 -20.62
CA ARG A 37 3.05 -14.57 -20.68
C ARG A 37 4.14 -14.06 -19.77
N THR A 38 4.87 -13.05 -20.24
CA THR A 38 5.84 -12.32 -19.42
C THR A 38 5.10 -11.44 -18.41
N ALA A 39 5.38 -11.64 -17.13
CA ALA A 39 4.90 -10.81 -16.02
C ALA A 39 6.08 -10.15 -15.30
N TYR A 40 5.95 -8.86 -15.00
CA TYR A 40 6.88 -8.11 -14.14
C TYR A 40 6.23 -7.90 -12.78
N VAL A 41 6.99 -8.13 -11.72
CA VAL A 41 6.47 -8.18 -10.34
C VAL A 41 7.08 -7.07 -9.49
N TRP A 42 6.24 -6.33 -8.76
CA TRP A 42 6.64 -5.36 -7.74
C TRP A 42 5.99 -5.70 -6.40
N ASN A 43 6.76 -5.67 -5.32
CA ASN A 43 6.32 -5.84 -3.95
C ASN A 43 6.44 -4.51 -3.22
N VAL A 44 5.32 -3.78 -3.16
CA VAL A 44 5.23 -2.53 -2.43
C VAL A 44 4.92 -2.83 -0.98
N GLN A 45 5.79 -2.40 -0.08
CA GLN A 45 5.56 -2.45 1.36
C GLN A 45 5.22 -1.06 1.87
N THR A 46 4.15 -0.99 2.65
CA THR A 46 3.66 0.25 3.27
C THR A 46 3.52 0.01 4.77
N ARG A 47 3.97 0.98 5.57
CA ARG A 47 3.67 0.97 7.00
C ARG A 47 2.36 1.70 7.20
N ALA A 48 1.33 0.99 7.65
CA ALA A 48 0.11 1.65 8.08
C ALA A 48 0.45 2.63 9.22
N PRO A 49 0.03 3.91 9.17
CA PRO A 49 0.25 4.83 10.26
C PRO A 49 -0.44 4.29 11.51
N ALA A 50 0.29 4.21 12.63
CA ALA A 50 -0.28 3.82 13.90
C ALA A 50 -1.26 4.93 14.35
N THR A 51 -2.56 4.62 14.40
CA THR A 51 -3.56 5.53 14.98
C THR A 51 -3.28 5.67 16.47
N PRO A 52 -2.88 6.86 16.97
CA PRO A 52 -2.72 7.06 18.40
C PRO A 52 -4.08 6.98 19.08
N VAL A 53 -4.18 6.27 20.19
CA VAL A 53 -5.35 6.32 21.07
C VAL A 53 -5.07 7.21 22.27
N PRO A 54 -6.00 8.10 22.64
CA PRO A 54 -5.94 8.82 23.92
C PRO A 54 -5.82 7.82 25.06
N SER A 55 -4.84 8.04 25.92
CA SER A 55 -4.55 7.20 27.07
C SER A 55 -4.32 8.07 28.29
N THR A 56 -4.81 7.63 29.43
CA THR A 56 -4.65 8.35 30.68
C THR A 56 -3.60 7.67 31.53
N ARG A 57 -2.47 8.34 31.78
CA ARG A 57 -1.50 7.88 32.77
C ARG A 57 -1.85 8.52 34.11
N VAL A 58 -2.18 7.68 35.10
CA VAL A 58 -2.34 8.12 36.48
C VAL A 58 -0.99 7.97 37.16
N SER A 59 -0.41 9.10 37.58
CA SER A 59 0.79 9.12 38.41
C SER A 59 0.39 9.48 39.84
N TYR A 60 1.04 8.87 40.84
CA TYR A 60 0.84 9.19 42.26
C TYR A 60 2.09 9.82 42.89
N PRO A 61 2.68 10.89 42.33
CA PRO A 61 3.68 11.63 43.08
C PRO A 61 3.00 12.16 44.34
N THR A 62 3.59 11.88 45.51
CA THR A 62 3.11 12.34 46.84
C THR A 62 1.70 11.94 47.27
N GLY A 63 1.16 10.82 46.76
CA GLY A 63 -0.11 10.24 47.23
C GLY A 63 -1.37 10.96 46.74
N ARG A 64 -1.24 11.91 45.81
CA ARG A 64 -2.37 12.53 45.10
C ARG A 64 -2.40 12.01 43.66
N PRO A 65 -3.56 11.57 43.14
CA PRO A 65 -3.65 11.18 41.73
C PRO A 65 -3.46 12.42 40.85
N ASN A 66 -2.47 12.37 39.96
CA ASN A 66 -2.29 13.33 38.89
C ASN A 66 -2.52 12.64 37.54
N THR A 67 -3.46 13.16 36.78
CA THR A 67 -3.97 12.59 35.53
C THR A 67 -3.28 13.29 34.37
N ILE A 68 -2.43 12.57 33.64
CA ILE A 68 -1.77 13.11 32.43
C ILE A 68 -2.41 12.45 31.22
N GLU A 69 -3.00 13.25 30.34
CA GLU A 69 -3.41 12.79 29.02
C GLU A 69 -2.15 12.51 28.19
N THR A 70 -2.08 11.30 27.66
CA THR A 70 -0.97 10.79 26.86
C THR A 70 -1.53 10.17 25.59
N LEU A 71 -0.75 10.15 24.52
CA LEU A 71 -1.07 9.34 23.34
C LEU A 71 -0.34 8.01 23.46
N SER A 72 -1.07 6.91 23.38
CA SER A 72 -0.46 5.58 23.24
C SER A 72 -0.61 5.10 21.81
N TYR A 73 0.40 4.39 21.31
CA TYR A 73 0.37 3.68 20.03
C TYR A 73 0.35 2.17 20.32
N PRO A 74 -0.82 1.62 20.72
CA PRO A 74 -0.91 0.23 21.18
C PRO A 74 -0.76 -0.78 20.04
N ASP A 75 -1.07 -0.38 18.80
CA ASP A 75 -0.78 -1.19 17.61
C ASP A 75 0.55 -0.72 16.99
N PRO A 76 1.60 -1.58 16.94
CA PRO A 76 2.75 -1.27 16.11
C PRO A 76 2.27 -1.09 14.66
N PRO A 77 2.86 -0.15 13.89
CA PRO A 77 2.46 0.08 12.51
C PRO A 77 2.51 -1.25 11.76
N ARG A 78 1.34 -1.75 11.34
CA ARG A 78 1.25 -3.02 10.62
C ARG A 78 1.95 -2.83 9.29
N GLN A 79 2.88 -3.74 9.01
CA GLN A 79 3.52 -3.78 7.71
C GLN A 79 2.52 -4.42 6.75
N GLU A 80 2.05 -3.60 5.82
CA GLU A 80 1.14 -4.02 4.77
C GLU A 80 1.93 -4.21 3.47
N SER A 81 1.57 -5.23 2.71
CA SER A 81 2.26 -5.57 1.47
C SER A 81 1.26 -5.69 0.32
N CYS A 82 1.65 -5.19 -0.84
CA CYS A 82 0.97 -5.42 -2.09
C CYS A 82 1.94 -5.86 -3.18
N THR A 83 1.62 -6.98 -3.81
CA THR A 83 2.27 -7.49 -5.00
C THR A 83 1.47 -7.07 -6.23
N LEU A 84 2.10 -6.28 -7.11
CA LEU A 84 1.60 -5.96 -8.44
C LEU A 84 2.29 -6.87 -9.45
N ARG A 85 1.53 -7.58 -10.27
CA ARG A 85 2.03 -8.27 -11.45
C ARG A 85 1.49 -7.60 -12.71
N ALA A 86 2.36 -7.10 -13.57
CA ALA A 86 1.98 -6.53 -14.87
C ALA A 86 2.37 -7.49 -16.00
N PHE A 87 1.38 -7.96 -16.74
CA PHE A 87 1.58 -8.82 -17.91
C PHE A 87 1.78 -7.94 -19.14
N VAL A 88 2.77 -8.25 -19.97
CA VAL A 88 3.10 -7.44 -21.15
C VAL A 88 2.99 -8.21 -22.46
N ASP A 89 2.77 -7.47 -23.56
CA ASP A 89 2.92 -7.99 -24.92
C ASP A 89 4.39 -7.94 -25.41
N GLY A 90 4.64 -8.44 -26.62
CA GLY A 90 5.97 -8.43 -27.24
C GLY A 90 6.52 -7.03 -27.56
N ALA A 91 5.70 -5.98 -27.48
CA ALA A 91 6.12 -4.59 -27.63
C ALA A 91 6.37 -3.91 -26.26
N GLY A 92 6.19 -4.63 -25.14
CA GLY A 92 6.40 -4.11 -23.80
C GLY A 92 5.23 -3.27 -23.25
N ASN A 93 4.04 -3.39 -23.84
CA ASN A 93 2.83 -2.74 -23.32
C ASN A 93 2.06 -3.67 -22.39
N VAL A 94 1.49 -3.10 -21.33
CA VAL A 94 0.74 -3.84 -20.33
C VAL A 94 -0.59 -4.31 -20.92
N THR A 95 -0.83 -5.62 -20.90
CA THR A 95 -2.06 -6.25 -21.40
C THR A 95 -3.08 -6.48 -20.27
N SER A 96 -2.59 -6.79 -19.07
CA SER A 96 -3.38 -6.98 -17.85
C SER A 96 -2.52 -6.78 -16.61
N THR A 97 -3.17 -6.52 -15.47
CA THR A 97 -2.51 -6.46 -14.16
C THR A 97 -3.24 -7.34 -13.15
N ASP A 98 -2.48 -7.91 -12.23
CA ASP A 98 -2.95 -8.67 -11.08
C ASP A 98 -2.41 -8.01 -9.81
N TRP A 99 -3.25 -7.94 -8.78
CA TRP A 99 -2.95 -7.26 -7.52
C TRP A 99 -3.24 -8.21 -6.37
N GLN A 100 -2.24 -8.48 -5.56
CA GLN A 100 -2.35 -9.42 -4.45
C GLN A 100 -1.78 -8.79 -3.19
N GLY A 101 -2.56 -8.73 -2.10
CA GLY A 101 -2.11 -8.10 -0.86
C GLY A 101 -3.26 -7.55 -0.04
N SER A 102 -2.93 -6.74 0.97
CA SER A 102 -3.92 -6.01 1.75
C SER A 102 -4.42 -4.78 0.99
N ASN A 103 -5.69 -4.41 1.22
CA ASN A 103 -6.30 -3.25 0.56
C ASN A 103 -5.51 -1.96 0.80
N ALA A 104 -5.03 -1.72 2.03
CA ALA A 104 -4.28 -0.50 2.33
C ALA A 104 -2.87 -0.49 1.71
N GLY A 105 -2.19 -1.64 1.66
CA GLY A 105 -0.93 -1.79 0.92
C GLY A 105 -1.09 -1.56 -0.59
N CYS A 106 -2.17 -2.10 -1.19
CA CYS A 106 -2.42 -1.92 -2.62
C CYS A 106 -2.90 -0.50 -2.94
N TYR A 107 -3.63 0.15 -2.03
CA TYR A 107 -4.03 1.54 -2.18
C TYR A 107 -2.83 2.49 -2.27
N ASP A 108 -1.82 2.32 -1.40
CA ASP A 108 -0.59 3.12 -1.45
C ASP A 108 0.16 2.94 -2.79
N ALA A 109 0.31 1.68 -3.24
CA ALA A 109 0.91 1.38 -4.54
C ALA A 109 0.15 2.05 -5.71
N GLN A 110 -1.19 2.04 -5.66
CA GLN A 110 -2.04 2.72 -6.64
C GLN A 110 -1.86 4.24 -6.60
N GLN A 111 -1.71 4.85 -5.42
CA GLN A 111 -1.46 6.29 -5.31
C GLN A 111 -0.12 6.69 -5.93
N ARG A 112 0.95 5.91 -5.70
CA ARG A 112 2.26 6.14 -6.33
C ARG A 112 2.17 6.06 -7.86
N LEU A 113 1.44 5.08 -8.38
CA LEU A 113 1.19 4.93 -9.82
C LEU A 113 0.36 6.08 -10.40
N ALA A 114 -0.58 6.62 -9.64
CA ALA A 114 -1.33 7.82 -10.00
C ALA A 114 -0.50 9.13 -9.89
N GLY A 115 0.76 9.05 -9.43
CA GLY A 115 1.63 10.19 -9.22
C GLY A 115 1.27 11.05 -8.00
N ARG A 116 0.60 10.46 -7.00
CA ARG A 116 0.11 11.12 -5.78
C ARG A 116 0.84 10.70 -4.51
N GLY A 117 1.93 9.94 -4.62
CA GLY A 117 2.77 9.47 -3.51
C GLY A 117 4.12 10.17 -3.45
#